data_AF-M5RZY9-F1
#
_entry.id   AF-M5RZY9-F1
#
_cell.length_a   1.000
_cell.length_b   1.000
_cell.length_c   1.000
_cell.angle_alpha   90.00
_cell.angle_beta   90.00
_cell.angle_gamma   90.00
#
_symmetry.space_group_name_H-M   'P 1'
#
loop_
_entity.id
_entity.type
_entity.pdbx_description
1 polymer ?
#
loop_
_entity_poly.entity_id
_entity_poly.type
_entity_poly.pdbx_seq_one_letter_code
_entity_poly.pdbx_strand_id
1 'polypeptide(L)'
;MLKLQNITTLPEVLTIEQVHELIGSATTQRMFVYFWTVYSLGLRLNEALHLQVSDIDAERGWVHVHRGKGAKDRYVPLPTKTVRLLRNYWASHRHPCLLFPADGRKHDLAKDGISQATTPMSETAVQGAMKQITKKLRFGKKVSIHTLRHSYATHLLEAGVGLKVIQKYLGHSSLQTTLVYLHLTDTAEANAREEIENLFGRLPGSGE
;
A
#
# COMPACT_ATOMS: atom_id res chain seq x y z
N MET A 1 -29.72 -3.69 12.53
CA MET A 1 -28.96 -2.43 12.32
C MET A 1 -27.53 -2.62 12.83
N LEU A 2 -26.54 -2.66 11.94
CA LEU A 2 -25.13 -2.60 12.32
C LEU A 2 -24.86 -1.21 12.92
N LYS A 3 -24.66 -1.12 14.24
CA LYS A 3 -24.18 0.11 14.87
C LYS A 3 -22.73 0.33 14.45
N LEU A 4 -22.52 1.21 13.47
CA LEU A 4 -21.20 1.74 13.15
C LEU A 4 -20.71 2.49 14.39
N GLN A 5 -19.77 1.90 15.13
CA GLN A 5 -19.11 2.60 16.25
C GLN A 5 -18.44 3.87 15.72
N ASN A 6 -18.62 4.98 16.43
CA ASN A 6 -18.12 6.32 16.16
C ASN A 6 -16.72 6.31 15.53
N ILE A 7 -16.67 6.50 14.22
CA ILE A 7 -15.43 6.74 13.46
C ILE A 7 -14.97 8.13 13.89
N THR A 8 -14.03 8.19 14.83
CA THR A 8 -13.68 9.44 15.53
C THR A 8 -12.90 10.44 14.66
N THR A 9 -12.42 10.04 13.48
CA THR A 9 -11.95 10.93 12.40
C THR A 9 -11.91 10.12 11.09
N LEU A 10 -12.36 10.69 9.96
CA LEU A 10 -12.16 10.06 8.66
C LEU A 10 -10.65 9.97 8.35
N PRO A 11 -10.16 8.83 7.81
CA PRO A 11 -8.77 8.70 7.47
C PRO A 11 -8.42 9.70 6.39
N GLU A 12 -7.36 10.46 6.61
CA GLU A 12 -6.84 11.35 5.59
C GLU A 12 -6.30 10.53 4.42
N VAL A 13 -6.78 10.83 3.22
CA VAL A 13 -6.37 10.20 1.96
C VAL A 13 -5.66 11.23 1.09
N LEU A 14 -4.55 10.85 0.49
CA LEU A 14 -3.87 11.61 -0.58
C LEU A 14 -4.45 11.20 -1.93
N THR A 15 -4.59 12.14 -2.87
CA THR A 15 -4.85 11.83 -4.28
C THR A 15 -3.66 11.10 -4.90
N ILE A 16 -3.85 10.51 -6.08
CA ILE A 16 -2.77 9.82 -6.82
C ILE A 16 -1.59 10.77 -7.10
N GLU A 17 -1.88 12.02 -7.48
CA GLU A 17 -0.89 13.06 -7.77
C GLU A 17 -0.11 13.42 -6.49
N GLN A 18 -0.80 13.60 -5.37
CA GLN A 18 -0.17 13.86 -4.07
C GLN A 18 0.72 12.70 -3.61
N VAL A 19 0.30 11.45 -3.87
CA VAL A 19 1.13 10.26 -3.61
C VAL A 19 2.39 10.30 -4.48
N HIS A 20 2.26 10.59 -5.76
CA HIS A 20 3.42 10.70 -6.67
C HIS A 20 4.37 11.82 -6.26
N GLU A 21 3.87 13.00 -5.89
CA GLU A 21 4.66 14.12 -5.40
C GLU A 21 5.41 13.77 -4.11
N LEU A 22 4.72 13.11 -3.16
CA LEU A 22 5.31 12.63 -1.91
C LEU A 22 6.44 11.64 -2.16
N ILE A 23 6.18 10.59 -2.94
CA ILE A 23 7.17 9.54 -3.20
C ILE A 23 8.34 10.09 -4.03
N GLY A 24 8.05 10.92 -5.04
CA GLY A 24 9.06 11.59 -5.86
C GLY A 24 9.94 12.58 -5.09
N SER A 25 9.50 13.06 -3.93
CA SER A 25 10.28 13.91 -3.04
C SER A 25 11.25 13.14 -2.12
N ALA A 26 11.27 11.81 -2.17
CA ALA A 26 12.21 11.01 -1.41
C ALA A 26 13.66 11.26 -1.88
N THR A 27 14.55 11.59 -0.96
CA THR A 27 15.93 11.97 -1.25
C THR A 27 16.85 10.80 -1.59
N THR A 28 16.45 9.57 -1.27
CA THR A 28 17.24 8.36 -1.53
C THR A 28 16.40 7.33 -2.28
N GLN A 29 17.05 6.56 -3.16
CA GLN A 29 16.40 5.47 -3.89
C GLN A 29 15.71 4.48 -2.95
N ARG A 30 16.34 4.14 -1.83
CA ARG A 30 15.76 3.24 -0.82
C ARG A 30 14.43 3.76 -0.28
N MET A 31 14.35 5.05 0.10
CA MET A 31 13.12 5.63 0.62
C MET A 31 12.03 5.72 -0.45
N PHE A 32 12.40 6.09 -1.68
CA PHE A 32 11.50 6.08 -2.83
C PHE A 32 10.87 4.70 -3.01
N VAL A 33 11.71 3.65 -3.10
CA VAL A 33 11.28 2.26 -3.31
C VAL A 33 10.43 1.79 -2.14
N TYR A 34 10.80 2.12 -0.90
CA TYR A 34 10.04 1.76 0.28
C TYR A 34 8.64 2.37 0.29
N PHE A 35 8.51 3.69 0.08
CA PHE A 35 7.19 4.34 0.07
C PHE A 35 6.33 3.85 -1.10
N TRP A 36 6.93 3.63 -2.28
CA TRP A 36 6.22 3.02 -3.40
C TRP A 36 5.74 1.61 -3.08
N THR A 37 6.54 0.81 -2.39
CA THR A 37 6.17 -0.55 -1.99
C THR A 37 5.00 -0.53 -1.00
N VAL A 38 5.05 0.35 0.00
CA VAL A 38 3.94 0.54 0.95
C VAL A 38 2.66 0.93 0.22
N TYR A 39 2.73 1.90 -0.70
CA TYR A 39 1.55 2.36 -1.44
C TYR A 39 1.04 1.29 -2.41
N SER A 40 1.89 0.78 -3.31
CA SER A 40 1.46 -0.13 -4.38
C SER A 40 1.01 -1.51 -3.91
N LEU A 41 1.35 -1.90 -2.67
CA LEU A 41 0.95 -3.18 -2.06
C LEU A 41 0.10 -2.99 -0.78
N GLY A 42 -0.24 -1.75 -0.43
CA GLY A 42 -1.02 -1.42 0.76
C GLY A 42 -0.44 -1.99 2.07
N LEU A 43 0.88 -2.10 2.22
CA LEU A 43 1.51 -2.75 3.38
C LEU A 43 1.47 -1.87 4.63
N ARG A 44 1.49 -2.48 5.82
CA ARG A 44 1.82 -1.77 7.06
C ARG A 44 3.30 -1.45 7.07
N LEU A 45 3.69 -0.43 7.85
CA LEU A 45 5.09 -0.04 8.03
C LEU A 45 5.99 -1.25 8.31
N ASN A 46 5.68 -2.01 9.36
CA ASN A 46 6.49 -3.15 9.75
C ASN A 46 6.42 -4.33 8.77
N GLU A 47 5.31 -4.51 8.05
CA GLU A 47 5.23 -5.53 6.99
C GLU A 47 6.19 -5.20 5.84
N ALA A 48 6.25 -3.92 5.43
CA ALA A 48 7.15 -3.49 4.36
C ALA A 48 8.63 -3.57 4.79
N LEU A 49 8.96 -3.19 6.04
CA LEU A 49 10.33 -3.26 6.54
C LEU A 49 10.89 -4.69 6.58
N HIS A 50 10.04 -5.66 6.94
CA HIS A 50 10.44 -7.06 7.11
C HIS A 50 10.20 -7.91 5.86
N LEU A 51 9.84 -7.29 4.73
CA LEU A 51 9.58 -7.99 3.48
C LEU A 51 10.87 -8.67 2.99
N GLN A 52 10.78 -9.96 2.66
CA GLN A 52 11.89 -10.77 2.20
C GLN A 52 11.87 -10.94 0.68
N VAL A 53 13.01 -11.29 0.11
CA VAL A 53 13.16 -11.61 -1.32
C VAL A 53 12.33 -12.84 -1.67
N SER A 54 12.27 -13.84 -0.78
CA SER A 54 11.45 -15.04 -0.94
C SER A 54 9.95 -14.78 -0.93
N ASP A 55 9.52 -13.63 -0.42
CA ASP A 55 8.10 -13.25 -0.37
C ASP A 55 7.58 -12.81 -1.75
N ILE A 56 8.49 -12.54 -2.70
CA ILE A 56 8.19 -12.00 -4.02
C ILE A 56 8.02 -13.13 -5.04
N ASP A 57 6.78 -13.47 -5.35
CA ASP A 57 6.44 -14.36 -6.46
C ASP A 57 6.16 -13.52 -7.73
N ALA A 58 7.25 -13.17 -8.41
CA ALA A 58 7.19 -12.35 -9.62
C ALA A 58 6.58 -13.07 -10.83
N GLU A 59 6.56 -14.41 -10.83
CA GLU A 59 5.99 -15.21 -11.92
C GLU A 59 4.47 -15.23 -11.82
N ARG A 60 3.94 -15.47 -10.62
CA ARG A 60 2.49 -15.46 -10.38
C ARG A 60 1.93 -14.06 -10.13
N GLY A 61 2.80 -13.07 -9.91
CA GLY A 61 2.39 -11.69 -9.65
C GLY A 61 1.83 -11.48 -8.25
N TRP A 62 2.43 -12.11 -7.24
CA TRP A 62 2.00 -12.00 -5.84
C TRP A 62 3.14 -11.67 -4.89
N VAL A 63 2.79 -10.98 -3.80
CA VAL A 63 3.64 -10.87 -2.62
C VAL A 63 2.99 -11.63 -1.47
N HIS A 64 3.76 -12.50 -0.82
CA HIS A 64 3.35 -13.17 0.40
C HIS A 64 3.68 -12.32 1.62
N VAL A 65 2.67 -11.80 2.31
CA VAL A 65 2.88 -10.96 3.49
C VAL A 65 2.68 -11.79 4.74
N HIS A 66 3.78 -12.06 5.42
CA HIS A 66 3.80 -12.79 6.70
C HIS A 66 3.27 -11.93 7.87
N ARG A 67 2.60 -12.58 8.82
CA ARG A 67 2.30 -12.00 10.16
C ARG A 67 1.51 -10.68 10.15
N GLY A 68 0.43 -10.60 9.36
CA GLY A 68 -0.53 -9.50 9.50
C GLY A 68 -1.18 -9.43 10.91
N LYS A 69 -1.78 -8.29 11.29
CA LYS A 69 -2.49 -8.13 12.58
C LYS A 69 -3.51 -9.28 12.75
N GLY A 70 -3.30 -10.15 13.75
CA GLY A 70 -4.08 -11.38 13.95
C GLY A 70 -3.41 -12.67 13.44
N ALA A 71 -2.11 -12.62 13.11
CA ALA A 71 -1.27 -13.75 12.70
C ALA A 71 -1.74 -14.50 11.44
N LYS A 72 -2.41 -13.82 10.51
CA LYS A 72 -2.82 -14.41 9.23
C LYS A 72 -1.93 -13.92 8.10
N ASP A 73 -1.35 -14.89 7.41
CA ASP A 73 -0.64 -14.69 6.16
C ASP A 73 -1.63 -14.35 5.05
N ARG A 74 -1.18 -13.56 4.07
CA ARG A 74 -2.00 -13.16 2.93
C ARG A 74 -1.17 -12.93 1.69
N TYR A 75 -1.84 -13.00 0.54
CA TYR A 75 -1.27 -12.62 -0.73
C TYR A 75 -1.81 -11.26 -1.19
N VAL A 76 -0.92 -10.41 -1.69
CA VAL A 76 -1.24 -9.11 -2.28
C VAL A 76 -0.81 -9.12 -3.74
N PRO A 77 -1.63 -8.64 -4.69
CA PRO A 77 -1.24 -8.55 -6.09
C PRO A 77 0.00 -7.68 -6.24
N LEU A 78 0.93 -8.12 -7.08
CA LEU A 78 2.21 -7.44 -7.30
C LEU A 78 2.22 -6.83 -8.71
N PRO A 79 2.10 -5.50 -8.85
CA PRO A 79 2.16 -4.84 -10.15
C PRO A 79 3.51 -5.06 -10.83
N THR A 80 3.50 -5.31 -12.15
CA THR A 80 4.72 -5.57 -12.94
C THR A 80 5.76 -4.44 -12.84
N LYS A 81 5.30 -3.19 -12.74
CA LYS A 81 6.18 -2.03 -12.52
C LYS A 81 6.84 -2.07 -11.14
N THR A 82 6.12 -2.49 -10.11
CA THR A 82 6.67 -2.69 -8.76
C THR A 82 7.70 -3.82 -8.75
N VAL A 83 7.47 -4.95 -9.46
CA VAL A 83 8.49 -6.01 -9.63
C VAL A 83 9.80 -5.43 -10.17
N ARG A 84 9.73 -4.66 -11.27
CA ARG A 84 10.91 -4.07 -11.91
C ARG A 84 11.65 -3.13 -10.96
N LEU A 85 10.91 -2.27 -10.24
CA LEU A 85 11.48 -1.36 -9.26
C LEU A 85 12.20 -2.12 -8.13
N LEU A 86 11.55 -3.15 -7.56
CA LEU A 86 12.12 -3.97 -6.50
C LEU A 86 13.36 -4.74 -6.97
N ARG A 87 13.36 -5.31 -8.18
CA ARG A 87 14.52 -5.99 -8.76
C ARG A 87 15.72 -5.05 -8.93
N ASN A 88 15.48 -3.84 -9.45
CA ASN A 88 16.53 -2.84 -9.64
C ASN A 88 17.11 -2.37 -8.31
N TYR A 89 16.24 -2.18 -7.30
CA TYR A 89 16.68 -1.82 -5.96
C TYR A 89 17.49 -2.96 -5.31
N TRP A 90 16.97 -4.20 -5.34
CA TRP A 90 17.67 -5.37 -4.83
C TRP A 90 19.05 -5.56 -5.48
N ALA A 91 19.18 -5.21 -6.77
CA ALA A 91 20.46 -5.28 -7.47
C ALA A 91 21.56 -4.38 -6.92
N SER A 92 21.21 -3.32 -6.18
CA SER A 92 22.18 -2.42 -5.56
C SER A 92 22.90 -3.00 -4.35
N HIS A 93 22.30 -3.99 -3.66
CA HIS A 93 22.81 -4.56 -2.41
C HIS A 93 22.85 -6.10 -2.37
N ARG A 94 22.08 -6.79 -3.22
CA ARG A 94 22.04 -8.26 -3.37
C ARG A 94 21.86 -9.03 -2.06
N HIS A 95 21.16 -8.43 -1.10
CA HIS A 95 20.96 -9.04 0.21
C HIS A 95 20.16 -10.36 0.04
N PRO A 96 20.57 -11.47 0.67
CA PRO A 96 20.02 -12.79 0.37
C PRO A 96 18.60 -13.02 0.91
N CYS A 97 18.20 -12.28 1.95
CA CYS A 97 16.91 -12.47 2.64
C CYS A 97 16.04 -11.20 2.61
N LEU A 98 16.44 -10.14 3.32
CA LEU A 98 15.71 -8.87 3.41
C LEU A 98 15.70 -8.08 2.09
N LEU A 99 14.55 -7.52 1.75
CA LEU A 99 14.41 -6.57 0.66
C LEU A 99 14.85 -5.17 1.06
N PHE A 100 14.61 -4.77 2.32
CA PHE A 100 15.03 -3.48 2.87
C PHE A 100 16.01 -3.65 4.04
N PRO A 101 17.26 -4.09 3.78
CA PRO A 101 18.27 -4.23 4.83
C PRO A 101 18.68 -2.88 5.44
N ALA A 102 19.18 -2.92 6.68
CA ALA A 102 19.85 -1.79 7.31
C ALA A 102 21.15 -1.44 6.54
N ASP A 103 21.52 -0.16 6.55
CA ASP A 103 22.75 0.35 5.94
C ASP A 103 23.70 0.99 6.95
N GLY A 104 23.56 0.60 8.22
CA GLY A 104 24.42 1.04 9.30
C GLY A 104 24.05 2.39 9.89
N ARG A 105 24.91 2.90 10.79
CA ARG A 105 24.69 4.18 11.45
C ARG A 105 25.25 5.27 10.54
N LYS A 106 24.38 6.17 10.07
CA LYS A 106 24.74 7.24 9.11
C LYS A 106 25.11 6.72 7.71
N HIS A 107 24.54 5.60 7.27
CA HIS A 107 24.81 5.03 5.94
C HIS A 107 26.29 4.65 5.75
N ASP A 108 26.94 4.18 6.82
CA ASP A 108 28.37 3.87 6.87
C ASP A 108 28.70 2.45 6.37
N LEU A 109 27.70 1.58 6.19
CA LEU A 109 27.93 0.27 5.59
C LEU A 109 28.22 0.42 4.09
N ALA A 110 29.39 -0.06 3.69
CA ALA A 110 29.67 -0.37 2.29
C ALA A 110 28.64 -1.39 1.75
N LYS A 111 28.53 -1.53 0.42
CA LYS A 111 27.58 -2.46 -0.22
C LYS A 111 27.67 -3.88 0.35
N ASP A 112 28.88 -4.37 0.58
CA ASP A 112 29.11 -5.69 1.18
C ASP A 112 28.56 -5.78 2.61
N GLY A 113 28.66 -4.69 3.38
CA GLY A 113 28.05 -4.59 4.70
C GLY A 113 26.51 -4.58 4.66
N ILE A 114 25.90 -3.92 3.67
CA ILE A 114 24.43 -3.95 3.48
C ILE A 114 23.96 -5.36 3.16
N SER A 115 24.72 -6.11 2.34
CA SER A 115 24.39 -7.49 1.98
C SER A 115 24.46 -8.49 3.15
N GLN A 116 25.16 -8.12 4.22
CA GLN A 116 25.33 -8.91 5.45
C GLN A 116 24.48 -8.39 6.62
N ALA A 117 23.66 -7.36 6.41
CA ALA A 117 22.86 -6.75 7.46
C ALA A 117 21.86 -7.76 8.07
N THR A 118 21.90 -7.94 9.38
CA THR A 118 21.01 -8.88 10.08
C THR A 118 19.65 -8.27 10.44
N THR A 119 19.49 -6.97 10.25
CA THR A 119 18.29 -6.21 10.62
C THR A 119 17.74 -5.44 9.42
N PRO A 120 16.42 -5.21 9.38
CA PRO A 120 15.83 -4.35 8.37
C PRO A 120 16.19 -2.88 8.62
N MET A 121 15.94 -2.06 7.60
CA MET A 121 16.00 -0.61 7.70
C MET A 121 15.20 -0.12 8.92
N SER A 122 15.74 0.88 9.62
CA SER A 122 15.12 1.38 10.84
C SER A 122 13.77 2.06 10.58
N GLU A 123 12.76 1.74 11.41
CA GLU A 123 11.48 2.47 11.45
C GLU A 123 11.68 3.97 11.69
N THR A 124 12.63 4.37 12.53
CA THR A 124 12.91 5.78 12.81
C THR A 124 13.43 6.53 11.57
N ALA A 125 14.19 5.85 10.70
CA ALA A 125 14.67 6.43 9.45
C ALA A 125 13.51 6.68 8.48
N VAL A 126 12.60 5.71 8.36
CA VAL A 126 11.38 5.83 7.54
C VAL A 126 10.49 6.96 8.03
N GLN A 127 10.19 7.00 9.34
CA GLN A 127 9.36 8.04 9.94
C GLN A 127 10.03 9.42 9.81
N GLY A 128 11.35 9.50 10.00
CA GLY A 128 12.13 10.72 9.80
C GLY A 128 12.06 11.23 8.37
N ALA A 129 12.26 10.36 7.37
CA ALA A 129 12.14 10.70 5.97
C ALA A 129 10.72 11.19 5.62
N MET A 130 9.69 10.48 6.07
CA MET A 130 8.29 10.89 5.89
C MET A 130 8.02 12.28 6.49
N LYS A 131 8.50 12.56 7.72
CA LYS A 131 8.34 13.86 8.37
C LYS A 131 9.03 14.99 7.62
N GLN A 132 10.22 14.73 7.05
CA GLN A 132 10.95 15.72 6.26
C GLN A 132 10.21 16.06 4.97
N ILE A 133 9.74 15.04 4.25
CA ILE A 133 8.99 15.21 3.00
C ILE A 133 7.68 15.97 3.26
N THR A 134 6.90 15.56 4.26
CA THR A 134 5.60 16.19 4.54
C THR A 134 5.75 17.64 5.03
N LYS A 135 6.81 17.94 5.78
CA LYS A 135 7.16 19.33 6.16
C LYS A 135 7.47 20.19 4.93
N LYS A 136 8.12 19.63 3.91
CA LYS A 136 8.46 20.33 2.66
C LYS A 136 7.21 20.58 1.80
N LEU A 137 6.37 19.56 1.62
CA LEU A 137 5.24 19.60 0.68
C LEU A 137 3.99 20.30 1.23
N ARG A 138 3.87 20.46 2.56
CA ARG A 138 2.80 21.22 3.20
C ARG A 138 1.38 20.86 2.73
N PHE A 139 1.04 19.57 2.70
CA PHE A 139 -0.27 19.08 2.25
C PHE A 139 -1.50 19.58 3.06
N GLY A 140 -1.32 20.42 4.09
CA GLY A 140 -2.41 20.93 4.94
C GLY A 140 -3.06 19.87 5.84
N LYS A 141 -2.54 18.64 5.84
CA LYS A 141 -3.09 17.48 6.54
C LYS A 141 -1.98 16.58 7.10
N LYS A 142 -2.28 15.79 8.13
CA LYS A 142 -1.33 14.88 8.79
C LYS A 142 -1.06 13.62 7.96
N VAL A 143 -0.04 13.70 7.12
CA VAL A 143 0.42 12.56 6.32
C VAL A 143 1.40 11.67 7.08
N SER A 144 1.17 10.35 7.01
CA SER A 144 2.01 9.30 7.60
C SER A 144 2.08 8.07 6.67
N ILE A 145 2.82 7.04 7.10
CA ILE A 145 2.85 5.74 6.38
C ILE A 145 1.47 5.10 6.30
N HIS A 146 0.64 5.27 7.34
CA HIS A 146 -0.74 4.78 7.33
C HIS A 146 -1.61 5.50 6.29
N THR A 147 -1.35 6.80 6.06
CA THR A 147 -2.02 7.60 5.02
C THR A 147 -1.80 6.99 3.63
N LEU A 148 -0.57 6.56 3.30
CA LEU A 148 -0.31 5.88 2.01
C LEU A 148 -1.11 4.58 1.86
N ARG A 149 -1.24 3.80 2.94
CA ARG A 149 -2.04 2.58 2.96
C ARG A 149 -3.55 2.88 2.85
N HIS A 150 -4.03 3.96 3.47
CA HIS A 150 -5.41 4.42 3.30
C HIS A 150 -5.66 4.85 1.86
N SER A 151 -4.75 5.63 1.26
CA SER A 151 -4.80 5.99 -0.16
C SER A 151 -4.85 4.78 -1.08
N TYR A 152 -4.02 3.75 -0.84
CA TYR A 152 -4.10 2.51 -1.62
C TYR A 152 -5.51 1.90 -1.59
N ALA A 153 -6.11 1.80 -0.40
CA ALA A 153 -7.42 1.20 -0.23
C ALA A 153 -8.52 2.02 -0.92
N THR A 154 -8.51 3.34 -0.73
CA THR A 154 -9.47 4.25 -1.34
C THR A 154 -9.32 4.27 -2.86
N HIS A 155 -8.10 4.37 -3.40
CA HIS A 155 -7.90 4.38 -4.85
C HIS A 155 -8.31 3.04 -5.51
N LEU A 156 -8.09 1.91 -4.85
CA LEU A 156 -8.60 0.63 -5.35
C LEU A 156 -10.14 0.59 -5.34
N LEU A 157 -10.76 1.13 -4.31
CA LEU A 157 -12.22 1.19 -4.20
C LEU A 157 -12.82 2.11 -5.27
N GLU A 158 -12.22 3.29 -5.48
CA GLU A 158 -12.57 4.23 -6.54
C GLU A 158 -12.41 3.62 -7.93
N ALA A 159 -11.38 2.78 -8.13
CA ALA A 159 -11.17 2.01 -9.35
C ALA A 159 -12.12 0.80 -9.50
N GLY A 160 -13.10 0.62 -8.60
CA GLY A 160 -14.11 -0.42 -8.68
C GLY A 160 -13.69 -1.79 -8.10
N VAL A 161 -12.55 -1.88 -7.42
CA VAL A 161 -12.15 -3.14 -6.76
C VAL A 161 -13.08 -3.41 -5.58
N GLY A 162 -13.71 -4.59 -5.58
CA GLY A 162 -14.67 -4.95 -4.55
C GLY A 162 -14.11 -4.88 -3.12
N LEU A 163 -14.89 -4.31 -2.19
CA LEU A 163 -14.45 -4.05 -0.81
C LEU A 163 -13.93 -5.30 -0.08
N LYS A 164 -14.53 -6.47 -0.31
CA LYS A 164 -14.10 -7.75 0.28
C LYS A 164 -12.71 -8.18 -0.20
N VAL A 165 -12.37 -7.86 -1.44
CA VAL A 165 -11.05 -8.11 -2.03
C VAL A 165 -10.03 -7.16 -1.40
N ILE A 166 -10.35 -5.87 -1.29
CA ILE A 166 -9.51 -4.87 -0.61
C ILE A 166 -9.27 -5.28 0.85
N GLN A 167 -10.30 -5.69 1.57
CA GLN A 167 -10.19 -6.19 2.95
C GLN A 167 -9.19 -7.36 3.05
N LYS A 168 -9.25 -8.30 2.10
CA LYS A 168 -8.32 -9.45 2.02
C LYS A 168 -6.89 -8.97 1.80
N TYR A 169 -6.66 -8.06 0.86
CA TYR A 169 -5.31 -7.52 0.56
C TYR A 169 -4.73 -6.72 1.72
N LEU A 170 -5.56 -6.01 2.48
CA LEU A 170 -5.12 -5.28 3.66
C LEU A 170 -4.95 -6.21 4.88
N GLY A 171 -5.56 -7.40 4.89
CA GLY A 171 -5.56 -8.27 6.07
C GLY A 171 -6.26 -7.58 7.25
N HIS A 172 -7.45 -7.04 6.99
CA HIS A 172 -8.32 -6.51 8.05
C HIS A 172 -9.21 -7.64 8.59
N SER A 173 -9.13 -7.92 9.89
CA SER A 173 -9.93 -8.95 10.55
C SER A 173 -11.42 -8.60 10.59
N SER A 174 -11.75 -7.31 10.56
CA SER A 174 -13.12 -6.81 10.50
C SER A 174 -13.35 -5.99 9.24
N LEU A 175 -14.51 -6.21 8.62
CA LEU A 175 -14.97 -5.38 7.52
C LEU A 175 -15.20 -3.93 7.97
N GLN A 176 -15.50 -3.69 9.25
CA GLN A 176 -15.72 -2.36 9.82
C GLN A 176 -14.52 -1.41 9.62
N THR A 177 -13.29 -1.92 9.70
CA THR A 177 -12.07 -1.14 9.43
C THR A 177 -11.92 -0.79 7.94
N THR A 178 -12.65 -1.47 7.05
CA THR A 178 -12.63 -1.26 5.60
C THR A 178 -13.85 -0.44 5.14
N LEU A 179 -14.98 -0.53 5.86
CA LEU A 179 -16.18 0.29 5.62
C LEU A 179 -15.90 1.79 5.73
N VAL A 180 -14.87 2.19 6.48
CA VAL A 180 -14.45 3.59 6.56
C VAL A 180 -14.11 4.19 5.19
N TYR A 181 -13.69 3.38 4.22
CA TYR A 181 -13.38 3.85 2.86
C TYR A 181 -14.62 4.09 2.01
N LEU A 182 -15.77 3.46 2.31
CA LEU A 182 -17.02 3.72 1.59
C LEU A 182 -17.51 5.15 1.79
N HIS A 183 -17.28 5.73 2.98
CA HIS A 183 -17.63 7.13 3.25
C HIS A 183 -16.72 8.15 2.54
N LEU A 184 -15.66 7.67 1.88
CA LEU A 184 -14.70 8.51 1.16
C LEU A 184 -14.94 8.49 -0.36
N THR A 185 -15.90 7.69 -0.84
CA THR A 185 -16.12 7.46 -2.28
C THR A 185 -17.60 7.56 -2.63
N ASP A 186 -17.97 8.51 -3.50
CA ASP A 186 -19.34 8.66 -4.02
C ASP A 186 -19.63 7.74 -5.23
N THR A 187 -18.62 6.99 -5.70
CA THR A 187 -18.66 6.27 -6.99
C THR A 187 -19.56 5.03 -7.00
N ALA A 188 -19.92 4.47 -5.84
CA ALA A 188 -20.68 3.24 -5.78
C ALA A 188 -22.12 3.39 -6.32
N GLU A 189 -22.77 4.54 -6.10
CA GLU A 189 -24.16 4.76 -6.55
C GLU A 189 -24.27 4.98 -8.06
N ALA A 190 -23.31 5.70 -8.66
CA ALA A 190 -23.30 5.96 -10.10
C ALA A 190 -23.14 4.67 -10.92
N ASN A 191 -22.19 3.81 -10.54
CA ASN A 191 -21.99 2.52 -11.21
C ASN A 191 -23.16 1.55 -10.97
N ALA A 192 -23.77 1.58 -9.78
CA ALA A 192 -24.91 0.71 -9.48
C ALA A 192 -26.11 1.00 -10.39
N ARG A 193 -26.37 2.27 -10.70
CA ARG A 193 -27.47 2.66 -11.58
C ARG A 193 -27.27 2.14 -13.01
N GLU A 194 -26.06 2.30 -13.56
CA GLU A 194 -25.73 1.82 -14.91
C GLU A 194 -25.82 0.29 -15.00
N GLU A 195 -25.31 -0.42 -13.99
CA GLU A 195 -25.41 -1.89 -13.94
C GLU A 195 -26.86 -2.39 -13.76
N ILE A 196 -27.66 -1.70 -12.96
CA ILE A 196 -29.09 -1.99 -12.81
C ILE A 196 -29.81 -1.77 -14.15
N GLU A 197 -29.49 -0.71 -14.87
CA GLU A 197 -30.04 -0.46 -16.21
C GLU A 197 -29.57 -1.52 -17.22
N ASN A 198 -28.31 -1.96 -17.17
CA ASN A 198 -27.82 -3.04 -18.02
C ASN A 198 -28.52 -4.38 -17.74
N LEU A 199 -28.81 -4.66 -16.47
CA LEU A 199 -29.45 -5.91 -16.04
C LEU A 199 -30.96 -5.92 -16.30
N PHE A 200 -31.64 -4.78 -16.12
CA PHE A 200 -33.10 -4.70 -16.09
C PHE A 200 -33.71 -3.72 -17.10
N GLY A 201 -32.90 -2.96 -17.84
CA GLY A 201 -33.35 -2.03 -18.88
C GLY A 201 -33.85 -2.71 -20.15
N ARG A 202 -33.64 -4.04 -20.28
CA ARG A 202 -34.28 -4.85 -21.33
C ARG A 202 -35.45 -5.64 -20.73
N LEU A 203 -36.65 -5.40 -21.25
CA LEU A 203 -37.83 -6.16 -20.87
C LEU A 203 -37.76 -7.58 -21.47
N PRO A 204 -38.10 -8.63 -20.71
CA PRO A 204 -38.21 -9.97 -21.26
C PRO A 204 -39.26 -9.97 -22.39
N GLY A 205 -38.86 -10.34 -23.61
CA GLY A 205 -39.75 -10.44 -24.78
C GLY A 205 -39.72 -9.27 -25.76
N SER A 206 -38.92 -8.22 -25.52
CA SER A 206 -38.58 -7.25 -26.57
C SER A 206 -37.43 -7.81 -27.43
N GLY A 207 -37.79 -8.56 -28.48
CA GLY A 207 -36.85 -8.97 -29.52
C GLY A 207 -36.37 -7.77 -30.34
N GLU A 208 -35.11 -7.83 -30.77
CA GLU A 208 -34.72 -7.27 -32.07
C GLU A 208 -35.36 -8.10 -33.20
#